data_AF-M4T2M6-F1
#
_entry.id   AF-M4T2M6-F1
#
_cell.length_a   1.000
_cell.length_b   1.000
_cell.length_c   1.000
_cell.angle_alpha   90.00
_cell.angle_beta   90.00
_cell.angle_gamma   90.00
#
_symmetry.space_group_name_H-M   'P 1'
#
loop_
_entity.id
_entity.type
_entity.pdbx_description
1 polymer ?
#
loop_
_entity_poly.entity_id
_entity_poly.type
_entity_poly.pdbx_seq_one_letter_code
_entity_poly.pdbx_strand_id
1 'polypeptide(L)'
;FNDDHNSMTFIGFHLQLNEQNSVDAIDPVSERVIKKNVMTRALYEGLKLQRVPFNIDFDQLPRGEKIERICNVLGIQWPLDPDETYELTTDNILKMLAIHMRFRCGIPVIIMGETGCGKTRLIKFLCELQRSGVATENMKLVKVHGGTTSEMIYTKVREAENIASINKMDYQFDSVLFFDEANTTEAISSIKEVLCDKTVKGENLLTHCGLQIIAACNPYRKHTDEMIQRLESA
;
A
#
# COMPACT_ATOMS: atom_id res chain seq x y z
N PHE A 1 -5.63 -12.62 -7.98
CA PHE A 1 -4.94 -12.96 -9.23
C PHE A 1 -3.74 -12.05 -9.37
N ASN A 2 -2.63 -12.62 -9.81
CA ASN A 2 -1.43 -11.88 -10.12
C ASN A 2 -1.60 -11.14 -11.45
N ASP A 3 -0.62 -10.33 -11.84
CA ASP A 3 -0.70 -9.53 -13.07
C ASP A 3 -0.72 -10.38 -14.35
N ASP A 4 -0.13 -11.58 -14.29
CA ASP A 4 -0.13 -12.57 -15.39
C ASP A 4 -1.50 -13.17 -15.71
N HIS A 5 -2.54 -12.85 -14.92
CA HIS A 5 -3.90 -13.37 -15.01
C HIS A 5 -4.03 -14.91 -14.94
N ASN A 6 -2.95 -15.62 -14.57
CA ASN A 6 -2.90 -17.08 -14.54
C ASN A 6 -2.58 -17.59 -13.14
N SER A 7 -1.69 -16.90 -12.41
CA SER A 7 -1.29 -17.29 -11.07
C SER A 7 -2.07 -16.54 -9.99
N MET A 8 -2.07 -17.12 -8.79
CA MET A 8 -2.76 -16.59 -7.63
C MET A 8 -1.84 -16.54 -6.42
N THR A 9 -1.90 -15.43 -5.69
CA THR A 9 -1.24 -15.28 -4.39
C THR A 9 -2.27 -15.33 -3.28
N PHE A 10 -2.07 -16.25 -2.33
CA PHE A 10 -2.85 -16.38 -1.10
C PHE A 10 -1.97 -15.93 0.07
N ILE A 11 -2.45 -14.99 0.88
CA ILE A 11 -1.72 -14.43 2.01
C ILE A 11 -2.71 -13.92 3.07
N GLY A 12 -2.34 -14.01 4.35
CA GLY A 12 -3.13 -13.51 5.48
C GLY A 12 -4.21 -14.46 6.00
N PHE A 13 -4.37 -15.64 5.39
CA PHE A 13 -5.23 -16.71 5.89
C PHE A 13 -4.78 -18.07 5.37
N HIS A 14 -5.08 -19.13 6.12
CA HIS A 14 -4.91 -20.52 5.69
C HIS A 14 -6.27 -21.16 5.39
N LEU A 15 -6.25 -22.24 4.63
CA LEU A 15 -7.38 -23.06 4.22
C LEU A 15 -7.31 -24.41 4.90
N GLN A 16 -8.39 -24.82 5.57
CA GLN A 16 -8.47 -26.08 6.29
C GLN A 16 -9.78 -26.82 5.96
N LEU A 17 -9.70 -28.13 5.73
CA LEU A 17 -10.90 -28.97 5.57
C LEU A 17 -11.66 -29.07 6.90
N ASN A 18 -12.98 -28.94 6.84
CA ASN A 18 -13.86 -29.06 8.00
C ASN A 18 -14.67 -30.36 8.00
N GLU A 19 -15.38 -30.62 9.09
CA GLU A 19 -16.20 -31.82 9.30
C GLU A 19 -17.37 -31.93 8.30
N GLN A 20 -17.78 -30.82 7.68
CA GLN A 20 -18.86 -30.76 6.68
C GLN A 20 -18.37 -31.06 5.25
N ASN A 21 -17.14 -31.56 5.10
CA ASN A 21 -16.52 -31.84 3.80
C ASN A 21 -16.39 -30.59 2.89
N SER A 22 -16.25 -29.41 3.51
CA SER A 22 -15.95 -28.13 2.89
C SER A 22 -14.63 -27.58 3.45
N VAL A 23 -14.22 -26.40 3.01
CA VAL A 23 -12.96 -25.77 3.40
C VAL A 23 -13.26 -24.43 4.04
N ASP A 24 -12.72 -24.21 5.23
CA ASP A 24 -12.78 -22.96 5.98
C ASP A 24 -11.52 -22.12 5.70
N ALA A 25 -11.66 -20.79 5.76
CA ALA A 25 -10.55 -19.87 5.86
C ALA A 25 -10.30 -19.53 7.33
N ILE A 26 -9.07 -19.72 7.79
CA ILE A 26 -8.65 -19.54 9.19
C ILE A 26 -7.51 -18.53 9.29
N ASP A 27 -7.42 -17.87 10.43
CA ASP A 27 -6.27 -17.07 10.80
C ASP A 27 -5.08 -18.00 11.09
N PRO A 28 -3.91 -17.78 10.49
CA PRO A 28 -2.79 -18.72 10.58
C PRO A 28 -2.13 -18.76 11.96
N VAL A 29 -2.32 -17.73 12.80
CA VAL A 29 -1.69 -17.63 14.12
C VAL A 29 -2.61 -18.10 15.23
N SER A 30 -3.86 -17.61 15.23
CA SER A 30 -4.85 -17.90 16.26
C SER A 30 -5.71 -19.14 15.96
N GLU A 31 -5.60 -19.71 14.76
CA GLU A 31 -6.43 -20.81 14.23
C GLU A 31 -7.94 -20.50 14.25
N ARG A 32 -8.32 -19.24 14.50
CA ARG A 32 -9.70 -18.81 14.51
C ARG A 32 -10.25 -18.86 13.09
N VAL A 33 -11.43 -19.44 12.93
CA VAL A 33 -12.15 -19.41 11.65
C VAL A 33 -12.53 -17.96 11.32
N ILE A 34 -11.97 -17.45 10.23
CA ILE A 34 -12.30 -16.13 9.64
C ILE A 34 -13.61 -16.27 8.87
N LYS A 35 -13.73 -17.31 8.05
CA LYS A 35 -14.92 -17.59 7.24
C LYS A 35 -15.09 -19.08 7.00
N LYS A 36 -16.29 -19.59 7.30
CA LYS A 36 -16.65 -21.00 7.05
C LYS A 36 -17.03 -21.24 5.59
N ASN A 37 -16.81 -22.46 5.13
CA ASN A 37 -17.30 -22.99 3.85
C ASN A 37 -16.97 -22.08 2.65
N VAL A 38 -15.72 -21.61 2.56
CA VAL A 38 -15.28 -20.70 1.48
C VAL A 38 -15.16 -21.40 0.13
N MET A 39 -14.96 -22.71 0.12
CA MET A 39 -14.96 -23.53 -1.09
C MET A 39 -15.33 -24.99 -0.81
N THR A 40 -15.74 -25.70 -1.85
CA THR A 40 -15.96 -27.15 -1.78
C THR A 40 -14.63 -27.90 -1.75
N ARG A 41 -14.62 -29.11 -1.19
CA ARG A 41 -13.44 -29.99 -1.23
C ARG A 41 -12.99 -30.28 -2.67
N ALA A 42 -13.91 -30.47 -3.60
CA ALA A 42 -13.58 -30.72 -5.01
C ALA A 42 -12.80 -29.56 -5.63
N LEU A 43 -13.20 -28.32 -5.38
CA LEU A 43 -12.47 -27.13 -5.86
C LEU A 43 -11.09 -27.03 -5.20
N TYR A 44 -11.00 -27.25 -3.90
CA TYR A 44 -9.73 -27.20 -3.17
C TYR A 44 -8.70 -28.22 -3.68
N GLU A 45 -9.12 -29.48 -3.86
CA GLU A 45 -8.25 -30.52 -4.43
C GLU A 45 -7.89 -30.20 -5.89
N GLY A 46 -8.83 -29.67 -6.67
CA GLY A 46 -8.56 -29.20 -8.04
C GLY A 46 -7.48 -28.12 -8.08
N LEU A 47 -7.56 -27.11 -7.22
CA LEU A 47 -6.56 -26.04 -7.14
C LEU A 47 -5.21 -26.54 -6.61
N LYS A 48 -5.19 -27.51 -5.70
CA LYS A 48 -3.95 -28.20 -5.29
C LYS A 48 -3.28 -28.93 -6.45
N LEU A 49 -4.05 -29.62 -7.30
CA LEU A 49 -3.52 -30.29 -8.49
C LEU A 49 -2.91 -29.28 -9.48
N GLN A 50 -3.46 -28.06 -9.54
CA GLN A 50 -2.89 -26.93 -10.30
C GLN A 50 -1.73 -26.23 -9.58
N ARG A 51 -1.26 -26.77 -8.45
CA ARG A 51 -0.15 -26.24 -7.65
C ARG A 51 -0.36 -24.81 -7.14
N VAL A 52 -1.61 -24.43 -6.86
CA VAL A 52 -1.91 -23.13 -6.25
C VAL A 52 -1.25 -23.07 -4.86
N PRO A 53 -0.49 -22.00 -4.56
CA PRO A 53 0.33 -21.89 -3.35
C PRO A 53 -0.50 -21.55 -2.12
N PHE A 54 -1.30 -22.51 -1.62
CA PHE A 54 -2.07 -22.35 -0.38
C PHE A 54 -1.20 -22.49 0.88
N ASN A 55 -1.67 -21.86 1.96
CA ASN A 55 -1.15 -22.04 3.34
C ASN A 55 0.35 -21.80 3.48
N ILE A 56 0.86 -20.80 2.76
CA ILE A 56 2.26 -20.42 2.82
C ILE A 56 2.47 -19.50 4.01
N ASP A 57 3.36 -19.91 4.90
CA ASP A 57 3.89 -19.05 5.94
C ASP A 57 4.91 -18.09 5.31
N PHE A 58 4.49 -16.85 5.08
CA PHE A 58 5.35 -15.84 4.49
C PHE A 58 6.52 -15.48 5.39
N ASP A 59 6.38 -15.51 6.72
CA ASP A 59 7.45 -15.08 7.61
C ASP A 59 8.66 -16.02 7.57
N GLN A 60 8.43 -17.31 7.29
CA GLN A 60 9.46 -18.35 7.15
C GLN A 60 10.11 -18.42 5.77
N LEU A 61 9.59 -17.70 4.77
CA LEU A 61 10.18 -17.70 3.43
C LEU A 61 11.54 -16.99 3.40
N PRO A 62 12.49 -17.48 2.58
CA PRO A 62 13.67 -16.71 2.22
C PRO A 62 13.29 -15.36 1.63
N ARG A 63 14.12 -14.33 1.89
CA ARG A 63 13.86 -12.96 1.43
C ARG A 63 13.64 -12.83 -0.07
N GLY A 64 14.43 -13.55 -0.88
CA GLY A 64 14.28 -13.56 -2.34
C GLY A 64 12.89 -14.05 -2.78
N GLU A 65 12.38 -15.11 -2.15
CA GLU A 65 11.04 -15.63 -2.44
C GLU A 65 9.93 -14.66 -2.00
N LYS A 66 10.13 -13.94 -0.88
CA LYS A 66 9.22 -12.87 -0.46
C LYS A 66 9.14 -11.79 -1.53
N ILE A 67 10.29 -11.31 -2.01
CA ILE A 67 10.39 -10.30 -3.08
C ILE A 67 9.72 -10.78 -4.37
N GLU A 68 10.02 -11.99 -4.83
CA GLU A 68 9.44 -12.56 -6.04
C GLU A 68 7.91 -12.61 -5.96
N ARG A 69 7.35 -13.08 -4.83
CA ARG A 69 5.90 -13.15 -4.63
C ARG A 69 5.24 -11.77 -4.61
N ILE A 70 5.85 -10.78 -3.96
CA ILE A 70 5.34 -9.40 -3.97
C ILE A 70 5.34 -8.88 -5.43
N CYS A 71 6.47 -9.02 -6.13
CA CYS A 71 6.62 -8.58 -7.51
C CYS A 71 5.61 -9.24 -8.46
N ASN A 72 5.31 -10.53 -8.29
CA ASN A 72 4.29 -11.23 -9.08
C ASN A 72 2.89 -10.60 -8.90
N VAL A 73 2.55 -10.18 -7.69
CA VAL A 73 1.27 -9.47 -7.45
C VAL A 73 1.30 -8.07 -8.05
N LEU A 74 2.44 -7.38 -7.96
CA LEU A 74 2.63 -6.01 -8.46
C LEU A 74 2.83 -5.91 -9.98
N GLY A 75 3.02 -7.04 -10.69
CA GLY A 75 3.30 -7.08 -12.12
C GLY A 75 4.74 -6.71 -12.50
N ILE A 76 5.69 -6.87 -11.57
CA ILE A 76 7.10 -6.52 -11.80
C ILE A 76 7.84 -7.74 -12.35
N GLN A 77 8.33 -7.64 -13.59
CA GLN A 77 8.96 -8.76 -14.31
C GLN A 77 10.36 -9.12 -13.82
N TRP A 78 11.12 -8.13 -13.31
CA TRP A 78 12.52 -8.30 -12.93
C TRP A 78 12.72 -7.92 -11.46
N PRO A 79 12.37 -8.79 -10.51
CA PRO A 79 12.43 -8.45 -9.10
C PRO A 79 13.85 -8.03 -8.68
N LEU A 80 13.98 -6.83 -8.15
CA LEU A 80 15.21 -6.33 -7.53
C LEU A 80 14.86 -5.86 -6.12
N ASP A 81 15.61 -6.33 -5.14
CA ASP A 81 15.45 -5.91 -3.76
C ASP A 81 16.01 -4.49 -3.57
N PRO A 82 15.19 -3.49 -3.20
CA PRO A 82 15.65 -2.11 -3.12
C PRO A 82 16.36 -1.76 -1.81
N ASP A 83 16.09 -2.49 -0.72
CA ASP A 83 16.65 -2.24 0.62
C ASP A 83 16.64 -3.53 1.45
N GLU A 84 17.79 -4.21 1.48
CA GLU A 84 17.99 -5.44 2.26
C GLU A 84 17.75 -5.25 3.77
N THR A 85 17.80 -4.02 4.28
CA THR A 85 17.63 -3.72 5.70
C THR A 85 16.16 -3.49 6.09
N TYR A 86 15.23 -3.45 5.13
CA TYR A 86 13.80 -3.33 5.41
C TYR A 86 13.19 -4.72 5.65
N GLU A 87 12.62 -4.96 6.83
CA GLU A 87 12.08 -6.27 7.19
C GLU A 87 10.75 -6.57 6.48
N LEU A 88 10.72 -7.68 5.73
CA LEU A 88 9.55 -8.17 5.01
C LEU A 88 8.76 -9.16 5.87
N THR A 89 8.08 -8.64 6.89
CA THR A 89 7.10 -9.41 7.67
C THR A 89 5.81 -9.60 6.88
N THR A 90 5.02 -10.64 7.21
CA THR A 90 3.69 -10.85 6.62
C THR A 90 2.81 -9.60 6.71
N ASP A 91 2.86 -8.89 7.84
CA ASP A 91 2.11 -7.64 8.07
C ASP A 91 2.56 -6.50 7.13
N ASN A 92 3.87 -6.29 6.96
CA ASN A 92 4.39 -5.28 6.03
C ASN A 92 4.02 -5.61 4.58
N ILE A 93 4.08 -6.89 4.20
CA ILE A 93 3.66 -7.35 2.88
C ILE A 93 2.17 -7.11 2.67
N LEU A 94 1.31 -7.50 3.62
CA LEU A 94 -0.13 -7.26 3.53
C LEU A 94 -0.46 -5.78 3.39
N LYS A 95 0.23 -4.89 4.11
CA LYS A 95 0.08 -3.43 3.96
C LYS A 95 0.45 -2.94 2.57
N MET A 96 1.57 -3.40 2.00
CA MET A 96 1.97 -3.07 0.63
C MET A 96 0.94 -3.54 -0.40
N LEU A 97 0.49 -4.80 -0.27
CA LEU A 97 -0.54 -5.36 -1.15
C LEU A 97 -1.88 -4.64 -1.00
N ALA A 98 -2.25 -4.22 0.21
CA ALA A 98 -3.47 -3.45 0.44
C ALA A 98 -3.42 -2.07 -0.23
N ILE A 99 -2.27 -1.38 -0.19
CA ILE A 99 -2.05 -0.12 -0.92
C ILE A 99 -2.20 -0.35 -2.43
N HIS A 100 -1.49 -1.34 -2.97
CA HIS A 100 -1.53 -1.66 -4.40
C HIS A 100 -2.95 -2.03 -4.87
N MET A 101 -3.68 -2.87 -4.13
CA MET A 101 -5.06 -3.24 -4.45
C MET A 101 -6.02 -2.05 -4.43
N ARG A 102 -5.86 -1.11 -3.48
CA ARG A 102 -6.65 0.13 -3.47
C ARG A 102 -6.43 0.95 -4.72
N PHE A 103 -5.18 1.12 -5.15
CA PHE A 103 -4.89 1.80 -6.42
C PHE A 103 -5.47 1.08 -7.62
N ARG A 104 -5.33 -0.24 -7.70
CA ARG A 104 -5.89 -1.06 -8.78
C ARG A 104 -7.41 -0.92 -8.88
N CYS A 105 -8.09 -0.72 -7.75
CA CYS A 105 -9.54 -0.51 -7.69
C CYS A 105 -9.97 0.97 -7.73
N GLY A 106 -9.03 1.93 -7.89
CA GLY A 106 -9.35 3.36 -7.89
C GLY A 106 -9.81 3.92 -6.54
N ILE A 107 -9.52 3.23 -5.44
CA ILE A 107 -9.90 3.64 -4.08
C ILE A 107 -8.82 4.58 -3.51
N PRO A 108 -9.17 5.77 -2.98
CA PRO A 108 -8.22 6.65 -2.33
C PRO A 108 -7.45 5.96 -1.19
N VAL A 109 -6.14 6.25 -1.11
CA VAL A 109 -5.24 5.69 -0.09
C VAL A 109 -4.90 6.77 0.92
N ILE A 110 -5.44 6.61 2.13
CA ILE A 110 -5.08 7.39 3.31
C ILE A 110 -4.68 6.44 4.44
N ILE A 111 -3.53 6.69 5.07
CA ILE A 111 -2.94 5.82 6.08
C ILE A 111 -2.81 6.59 7.38
N MET A 112 -3.53 6.18 8.41
CA MET A 112 -3.38 6.76 9.75
C MET A 112 -2.37 5.96 10.58
N GLY A 113 -1.49 6.64 11.28
CA GLY A 113 -0.60 6.02 12.26
C GLY A 113 0.29 7.04 12.95
N GLU A 114 0.87 6.69 14.08
CA GLU A 114 1.79 7.57 14.81
C GLU A 114 3.08 7.84 14.02
N THR A 115 3.76 8.94 14.32
CA THR A 115 5.11 9.18 13.82
C THR A 115 6.04 8.04 14.25
N GLY A 116 6.93 7.61 13.36
CA GLY A 116 7.87 6.52 13.66
C GLY A 116 7.33 5.10 13.46
N CYS A 117 6.05 4.89 13.14
CA CYS A 117 5.51 3.54 12.88
C CYS A 117 5.87 2.95 11.50
N GLY A 118 6.79 3.58 10.75
CA GLY A 118 7.31 3.04 9.49
C GLY A 118 6.51 3.33 8.21
N LYS A 119 5.44 4.14 8.25
CA LYS A 119 4.60 4.48 7.06
C LYS A 119 5.44 4.93 5.86
N THR A 120 6.28 5.94 6.05
CA THR A 120 7.12 6.52 4.99
C THR A 120 8.11 5.50 4.45
N ARG A 121 8.68 4.66 5.32
CA ARG A 121 9.65 3.62 4.91
C ARG A 121 8.97 2.52 4.09
N LEU A 122 7.76 2.10 4.48
CA LEU A 122 6.97 1.12 3.73
C LEU A 122 6.60 1.62 2.34
N ILE A 123 6.11 2.86 2.23
CA ILE A 123 5.74 3.45 0.94
C ILE A 123 6.97 3.62 0.05
N LYS A 124 8.09 4.09 0.62
CA LYS A 124 9.35 4.23 -0.10
C LYS A 124 9.83 2.88 -0.63
N PHE A 125 9.81 1.83 0.19
CA PHE A 125 10.17 0.47 -0.22
C PHE A 125 9.29 -0.01 -1.38
N LEU A 126 7.97 0.17 -1.30
CA LEU A 126 7.04 -0.19 -2.36
C LEU A 126 7.35 0.53 -3.68
N CYS A 127 7.64 1.83 -3.63
CA CYS A 127 8.00 2.62 -4.82
C CYS A 127 9.34 2.14 -5.41
N GLU A 128 10.36 1.95 -4.58
CA GLU A 128 11.67 1.50 -5.04
C GLU A 128 11.63 0.06 -5.60
N LEU A 129 10.75 -0.78 -5.07
CA LEU A 129 10.49 -2.10 -5.64
C LEU A 129 9.89 -1.98 -7.05
N GLN A 130 8.90 -1.09 -7.25
CA GLN A 130 8.27 -0.86 -8.55
C GLN A 130 9.22 -0.30 -9.62
N ARG A 131 10.17 0.58 -9.26
CA ARG A 131 11.13 1.11 -10.25
C ARG A 131 12.19 0.09 -10.65
N SER A 132 12.32 -1.03 -9.94
CA SER A 132 13.17 -2.17 -10.35
C SER A 132 14.60 -1.78 -10.75
N GLY A 133 15.21 -0.83 -10.02
CA GLY A 133 16.58 -0.36 -10.26
C GLY A 133 16.73 0.76 -11.29
N VAL A 134 15.65 1.20 -11.95
CA VAL A 134 15.69 2.37 -12.86
C VAL A 134 16.10 3.62 -12.07
N ALA A 135 17.05 4.38 -12.61
CA ALA A 135 17.67 5.55 -11.98
C ALA A 135 16.85 6.84 -12.16
N THR A 136 15.58 6.80 -11.76
CA THR A 136 14.67 7.97 -11.73
C THR A 136 13.91 7.99 -10.41
N GLU A 137 13.43 9.17 -10.02
CA GLU A 137 12.56 9.34 -8.86
C GLU A 137 11.13 8.93 -9.25
N ASN A 138 10.55 7.97 -8.52
CA ASN A 138 9.16 7.56 -8.69
C ASN A 138 8.30 7.81 -7.45
N MET A 139 8.84 8.48 -6.43
CA MET A 139 8.11 8.90 -5.24
C MET A 139 8.44 10.35 -4.90
N LYS A 140 7.46 11.24 -4.95
CA LYS A 140 7.57 12.61 -4.47
C LYS A 140 7.01 12.72 -3.06
N LEU A 141 7.87 12.93 -2.07
CA LEU A 141 7.46 13.14 -0.67
C LEU A 141 7.16 14.61 -0.39
N VAL A 142 5.97 14.89 0.13
CA VAL A 142 5.54 16.22 0.60
C VAL A 142 5.31 16.16 2.10
N LYS A 143 6.17 16.83 2.87
CA LYS A 143 5.99 17.04 4.31
C LYS A 143 4.98 18.17 4.54
N VAL A 144 3.76 17.82 4.95
CA VAL A 144 2.72 18.80 5.24
C VAL A 144 2.91 19.36 6.65
N HIS A 145 2.70 20.67 6.82
CA HIS A 145 2.79 21.37 8.10
C HIS A 145 1.76 22.51 8.14
N GLY A 146 1.60 23.17 9.29
CA GLY A 146 0.60 24.24 9.48
C GLY A 146 0.73 25.45 8.54
N GLY A 147 1.87 25.61 7.86
CA GLY A 147 2.09 26.66 6.85
C GLY A 147 1.88 26.18 5.41
N THR A 148 1.53 24.91 5.18
CA THR A 148 1.28 24.38 3.84
C THR A 148 -0.05 24.91 3.31
N THR A 149 -0.04 25.72 2.25
CA THR A 149 -1.25 26.28 1.64
C THR A 149 -1.83 25.38 0.54
N SER A 150 -3.07 25.64 0.12
CA SER A 150 -3.70 24.96 -1.02
C SER A 150 -2.87 25.11 -2.29
N GLU A 151 -2.36 26.31 -2.57
CA GLU A 151 -1.50 26.59 -3.72
C GLU A 151 -0.25 25.70 -3.73
N MET A 152 0.41 25.53 -2.58
CA MET A 152 1.58 24.65 -2.47
C MET A 152 1.22 23.20 -2.79
N ILE A 153 0.09 22.70 -2.27
CA ILE A 153 -0.41 21.35 -2.56
C ILE A 153 -0.61 21.18 -4.07
N TYR A 154 -1.37 22.09 -4.69
CA TYR A 154 -1.66 22.03 -6.13
C TYR A 154 -0.41 22.09 -7.00
N THR A 155 0.56 22.96 -6.67
CA THR A 155 1.84 23.00 -7.36
C THR A 155 2.58 21.66 -7.27
N LYS A 156 2.61 21.04 -6.09
CA LYS A 156 3.27 19.73 -5.91
C LYS A 156 2.56 18.60 -6.67
N VAL A 157 1.24 18.67 -6.80
CA VAL A 157 0.47 17.73 -7.64
C VAL A 157 0.84 17.87 -9.11
N ARG A 158 0.85 19.10 -9.66
CA ARG A 158 1.23 19.32 -11.06
C ARG A 158 2.68 18.91 -11.34
N GLU A 159 3.60 19.18 -10.42
CA GLU A 159 4.99 18.69 -10.52
C GLU A 159 5.04 17.14 -10.56
N ALA A 160 4.23 16.46 -9.74
CA ALA A 160 4.18 15.01 -9.68
C ALA A 160 3.53 14.40 -10.94
N GLU A 161 2.53 15.03 -11.54
CA GLU A 161 1.93 14.60 -12.80
C GLU A 161 2.94 14.57 -13.95
N ASN A 162 3.82 15.59 -14.02
CA ASN A 162 4.86 15.66 -15.03
C ASN A 162 5.87 14.50 -14.86
N ILE A 163 6.33 14.26 -13.63
CA ILE A 163 7.26 13.16 -13.32
C ILE A 163 6.59 11.81 -13.63
N ALA A 164 5.34 11.64 -13.21
CA ALA A 164 4.59 10.41 -13.46
C ALA A 164 4.43 10.14 -14.96
N SER A 165 4.10 11.17 -15.75
CA SER A 165 3.93 11.05 -17.19
C SER A 165 5.21 10.58 -17.88
N ILE A 166 6.36 11.17 -17.51
CA ILE A 166 7.68 10.78 -18.02
C ILE A 166 7.97 9.33 -17.65
N ASN A 167 7.85 8.97 -16.37
CA ASN A 167 8.11 7.62 -15.89
C ASN A 167 7.19 6.58 -16.56
N LYS A 168 5.93 6.93 -16.79
CA LYS A 168 4.97 6.06 -17.46
C LYS A 168 5.31 5.86 -18.93
N MET A 169 5.71 6.92 -19.65
CA MET A 169 6.09 6.84 -21.06
C MET A 169 7.41 6.08 -21.26
N ASP A 170 8.44 6.44 -20.51
CA ASP A 170 9.81 5.98 -20.75
C ASP A 170 10.09 4.61 -20.11
N TYR A 171 9.45 4.31 -18.97
CA TYR A 171 9.78 3.13 -18.15
C TYR A 171 8.59 2.25 -17.79
N GLN A 172 7.36 2.64 -18.17
CA GLN A 172 6.13 1.85 -18.00
C GLN A 172 5.71 1.55 -16.55
N PHE A 173 6.21 2.29 -15.56
CA PHE A 173 5.74 2.19 -14.16
C PHE A 173 5.04 3.47 -13.67
N ASP A 174 4.27 3.33 -12.59
CA ASP A 174 3.55 4.42 -11.94
C ASP A 174 4.43 5.17 -10.93
N SER A 175 4.09 6.43 -10.66
CA SER A 175 4.78 7.26 -9.65
C SER A 175 3.83 7.65 -8.53
N VAL A 176 4.37 7.83 -7.33
CA VAL A 176 3.61 8.15 -6.12
C VAL A 176 3.87 9.59 -5.67
N LEU A 177 2.81 10.37 -5.48
CA LEU A 177 2.85 11.57 -4.66
C LEU A 177 2.41 11.21 -3.25
N PHE A 178 3.29 11.39 -2.27
CA PHE A 178 3.02 11.04 -0.89
C PHE A 178 2.98 12.28 0.02
N PHE A 179 1.78 12.63 0.49
CA PHE A 179 1.57 13.65 1.52
C PHE A 179 1.74 13.04 2.90
N ASP A 180 2.86 13.32 3.56
CA ASP A 180 3.12 12.90 4.94
C ASP A 180 2.59 13.97 5.90
N GLU A 181 2.02 13.52 7.02
CA GLU A 181 1.38 14.38 8.04
C GLU A 181 0.27 15.28 7.46
N ALA A 182 -0.50 14.77 6.50
CA ALA A 182 -1.50 15.51 5.73
C ALA A 182 -2.58 16.24 6.55
N ASN A 183 -2.79 15.87 7.82
CA ASN A 183 -3.76 16.51 8.72
C ASN A 183 -3.18 17.62 9.61
N THR A 184 -1.96 18.08 9.37
CA THR A 184 -1.34 19.19 10.12
C THR A 184 -1.58 20.56 9.49
N THR A 185 -2.25 20.64 8.34
CA THR A 185 -2.62 21.88 7.64
C THR A 185 -4.12 22.14 7.69
N GLU A 186 -4.51 23.42 7.63
CA GLU A 186 -5.89 23.85 7.39
C GLU A 186 -6.34 23.58 5.94
N ALA A 187 -5.40 23.42 5.00
CA ALA A 187 -5.66 23.13 3.58
C ALA A 187 -5.97 21.65 3.29
N ILE A 188 -6.40 20.87 4.29
CA ILE A 188 -6.71 19.44 4.15
C ILE A 188 -7.80 19.16 3.11
N SER A 189 -8.70 20.12 2.87
CA SER A 189 -9.72 20.05 1.82
C SER A 189 -9.11 19.93 0.42
N SER A 190 -7.98 20.58 0.16
CA SER A 190 -7.27 20.47 -1.12
C SER A 190 -6.63 19.10 -1.29
N ILE A 191 -6.18 18.46 -0.21
CA ILE A 191 -5.71 17.06 -0.25
C ILE A 191 -6.88 16.11 -0.55
N LYS A 192 -8.06 16.35 0.05
CA LYS A 192 -9.28 15.59 -0.25
C LYS A 192 -9.67 15.72 -1.72
N GLU A 193 -9.66 16.93 -2.28
CA GLU A 193 -9.99 17.20 -3.69
C GLU A 193 -9.11 16.33 -4.60
N VAL A 194 -7.80 16.38 -4.38
CA VAL A 194 -6.81 15.65 -5.16
C VAL A 194 -6.95 14.13 -5.00
N LEU A 195 -7.20 13.64 -3.77
CA LEU A 195 -7.31 12.21 -3.49
C LEU A 195 -8.60 11.60 -4.01
N CYS A 196 -9.73 12.24 -3.73
CA CYS A 196 -11.08 11.71 -3.94
C CYS A 196 -11.66 12.14 -5.28
N ASP A 197 -11.60 13.44 -5.58
CA ASP A 197 -12.28 14.02 -6.75
C ASP A 197 -11.36 13.99 -7.98
N LYS A 198 -10.06 13.71 -7.79
CA LYS A 198 -9.04 13.70 -8.84
C LYS A 198 -9.00 15.01 -9.62
N THR A 199 -9.09 16.12 -8.89
CA THR A 199 -9.06 17.47 -9.46
C THR A 199 -8.07 18.38 -8.72
N VAL A 200 -7.71 19.48 -9.40
CA VAL A 200 -6.92 20.60 -8.89
C VAL A 200 -7.65 21.89 -9.28
N LYS A 201 -8.25 22.58 -8.31
CA LYS A 201 -9.11 23.74 -8.53
C LYS A 201 -10.26 23.43 -9.51
N GLY A 202 -10.83 22.23 -9.40
CA GLY A 202 -11.91 21.74 -10.27
C GLY A 202 -11.46 21.25 -11.66
N GLU A 203 -10.19 21.39 -12.04
CA GLU A 203 -9.65 20.80 -13.26
C GLU A 203 -9.21 19.36 -13.01
N ASN A 204 -9.60 18.42 -13.87
CA ASN A 204 -9.19 17.02 -13.72
C ASN A 204 -7.67 16.84 -13.75
N LEU A 205 -7.20 15.87 -12.98
CA LEU A 205 -5.85 15.33 -13.15
C LEU A 205 -5.71 14.65 -14.52
N LEU A 206 -4.48 14.61 -15.02
CA LEU A 206 -4.14 13.93 -16.27
C LEU A 206 -4.51 12.45 -16.19
N THR A 207 -5.42 12.04 -17.04
CA THR A 207 -5.81 10.63 -17.17
C THR A 207 -4.64 9.81 -17.69
N HIS A 208 -4.44 8.62 -17.12
CA HIS A 208 -3.41 7.67 -17.57
C HIS A 208 -1.95 8.17 -17.47
N CYS A 209 -1.68 9.25 -16.72
CA CYS A 209 -0.32 9.72 -16.49
C CYS A 209 0.49 8.83 -15.52
N GLY A 210 -0.13 7.81 -14.92
CA GLY A 210 0.54 6.93 -13.95
C GLY A 210 0.76 7.55 -12.57
N LEU A 211 0.10 8.67 -12.24
CA LEU A 211 0.20 9.27 -10.90
C LEU A 211 -0.74 8.59 -9.90
N GLN A 212 -0.17 8.05 -8.83
CA GLN A 212 -0.85 7.54 -7.66
C GLN A 212 -0.61 8.48 -6.47
N ILE A 213 -1.62 8.67 -5.62
CA ILE A 213 -1.55 9.65 -4.54
C ILE A 213 -1.88 8.97 -3.21
N ILE A 214 -0.99 9.15 -2.23
CA ILE A 214 -1.14 8.65 -0.86
C ILE A 214 -1.13 9.84 0.09
N ALA A 215 -1.96 9.80 1.11
CA ALA A 215 -1.81 10.64 2.29
C ALA A 215 -1.54 9.80 3.54
N ALA A 216 -0.72 10.30 4.44
CA ALA A 216 -0.58 9.78 5.79
C ALA A 216 -1.02 10.83 6.80
N CYS A 217 -1.68 10.40 7.87
CA CYS A 217 -2.17 11.29 8.92
C CYS A 217 -1.79 10.76 10.30
N ASN A 218 -1.58 11.68 11.23
CA ASN A 218 -1.37 11.36 12.63
C ASN A 218 -2.73 11.17 13.33
N PRO A 219 -2.83 10.26 14.32
CA PRO A 219 -4.08 10.06 15.05
C PRO A 219 -4.42 11.28 15.91
N TYR A 220 -5.71 11.59 16.00
CA TYR A 220 -6.20 12.62 16.91
C TYR A 220 -6.24 12.05 18.33
N ARG A 221 -5.31 12.48 19.18
CA ARG A 221 -5.26 12.11 20.58
C ARG A 221 -5.12 13.35 21.45
N LYS A 222 -5.95 13.42 22.48
CA LYS A 222 -5.81 14.43 23.53
C LYS A 222 -4.64 14.02 24.43
N HIS A 223 -3.84 15.00 24.86
CA HIS A 223 -2.89 14.79 25.94
C HIS A 223 -3.62 14.39 27.23
N THR A 224 -2.90 13.71 28.14
CA THR A 224 -3.43 13.42 29.48
C THR A 224 -3.66 14.72 30.24
N ASP A 225 -4.63 14.74 31.16
CA ASP A 225 -4.95 15.94 31.92
C ASP A 225 -3.75 16.45 32.74
N GLU A 226 -2.89 15.54 33.24
CA GLU A 226 -1.62 15.89 33.89
C GLU A 226 -0.68 16.65 32.95
N MET A 227 -0.53 16.18 31.70
CA MET A 227 0.32 16.86 30.72
C MET A 227 -0.25 18.22 30.32
N ILE A 228 -1.58 18.32 30.22
CA ILE A 228 -2.27 19.58 29.93
C ILE A 228 -2.02 20.60 31.05
N GLN A 229 -2.21 20.21 32.31
CA GLN A 229 -1.93 21.08 33.46
C GLN A 229 -0.47 21.55 33.47
N ARG A 230 0.48 20.66 33.17
CA ARG A 230 1.91 21.03 33.05
C ARG A 230 2.14 22.06 31.95
N LEU A 231 1.55 21.87 30.77
CA LEU A 231 1.68 22.79 29.63
C LEU A 231 1.02 24.16 29.88
N GLU A 232 -0.12 24.19 30.56
CA GLU A 232 -0.83 25.43 30.91
C GLU A 232 -0.12 26.21 32.02
N SER A 233 0.70 25.54 32.83
CA SER A 233 1.51 26.15 33.89
C SER A 233 2.92 26.59 33.47
N ALA A 234 3.31 26.33 32.21
CA ALA A 234 4.62 26.68 31.64
C ALA A 234 4.61 28.09 31.04
#